data_AF-A0A662KSW6-F1
#
_entry.id   AF-A0A662KSW6-F1
#
_cell.length_a   1.000
_cell.length_b   1.000
_cell.length_c   1.000
_cell.angle_alpha   90.00
_cell.angle_beta   90.00
_cell.angle_gamma   90.00
#
_symmetry.space_group_name_H-M   'P 1'
#
loop_
_entity.id
_entity.type
_entity.pdbx_description
1 polymer ?
#
loop_
_entity_poly.entity_id
_entity_poly.type
_entity_poly.pdbx_seq_one_letter_code
_entity_poly.pdbx_strand_id
1 'polypeptide(L)' 'MKKKNGIVYVDYENCTGCKACEKACPLNAVWIYEKKAYKCDLCNGEPECVKFCSQEALVLEV' A
#
# COMPACT_ATOMS: atom_id res chain seq x y z
N MET A 1 -2.37 8.25 4.25
CA MET A 1 -1.30 9.25 4.41
C MET A 1 -0.38 9.20 3.19
N LYS A 2 0.30 10.30 2.82
CA LYS A 2 1.19 10.37 1.64
C LYS A 2 2.56 10.92 2.03
N LYS A 3 3.64 10.24 1.65
CA LYS A 3 5.04 10.69 1.83
C LYS A 3 5.44 11.68 0.72
N LYS A 4 6.56 12.39 0.91
CA LYS A 4 7.09 13.36 -0.09
C LYS A 4 7.40 12.70 -1.44
N ASN A 5 7.84 11.46 -1.43
CA ASN A 5 8.14 10.66 -2.64
C ASN A 5 6.89 10.03 -3.28
N GLY A 6 5.68 10.47 -2.91
CA GLY A 6 4.44 10.01 -3.52
C GLY A 6 3.84 8.73 -2.90
N ILE A 7 4.63 7.95 -2.15
CA ILE A 7 4.16 6.70 -1.53
C ILE A 7 3.02 6.99 -0.56
N VAL A 8 1.89 6.31 -0.77
CA VAL A 8 0.74 6.34 0.14
C VAL A 8 0.87 5.19 1.12
N TYR A 9 0.58 5.41 2.40
CA TYR A 9 0.62 4.37 3.46
C TYR A 9 -0.56 4.50 4.44
N VAL A 10 -0.79 3.43 5.20
CA VAL A 10 -1.75 3.41 6.32
C VAL A 10 -0.97 3.73 7.59
N ASP A 11 -1.46 4.71 8.34
CA ASP A 11 -1.00 4.96 9.70
C ASP A 11 -1.78 4.03 10.63
N TYR A 12 -1.12 3.00 11.15
CA TYR A 12 -1.78 1.96 11.94
C TYR A 12 -2.15 2.42 13.35
N GLU A 13 -1.47 3.45 13.90
CA GLU A 13 -1.81 4.01 15.21
C GLU A 13 -3.14 4.75 15.11
N ASN A 14 -3.31 5.56 14.06
CA ASN A 14 -4.52 6.34 13.82
C ASN A 14 -5.62 5.59 13.05
N CYS A 15 -5.35 4.39 12.53
CA CYS A 15 -6.34 3.61 11.80
C CYS A 15 -7.42 3.05 12.74
N THR A 16 -8.67 3.46 12.53
CA THR A 16 -9.84 3.01 13.32
C THR A 16 -10.59 1.83 12.69
N GLY A 17 -10.23 1.43 11.47
CA GLY A 17 -10.96 0.38 10.73
C GLY A 17 -12.33 0.81 10.18
N CYS A 18 -12.61 2.11 10.07
CA CYS A 18 -13.91 2.64 9.65
C CYS A 18 -14.32 2.34 8.20
N LYS A 19 -13.43 1.72 7.40
CA LYS A 19 -13.64 1.34 5.99
C LYS A 19 -13.84 2.50 5.01
N ALA A 20 -13.67 3.76 5.42
CA ALA A 20 -13.83 4.91 4.54
C ALA A 20 -12.85 4.87 3.35
N CYS A 21 -11.58 4.53 3.61
CA CYS A 21 -10.56 4.42 2.56
C CYS A 21 -10.76 3.24 1.61
N GLU A 22 -11.31 2.13 2.10
CA GLU A 22 -11.69 0.97 1.27
C GLU A 22 -12.77 1.38 0.25
N LYS A 23 -13.85 2.03 0.70
CA LYS A 23 -14.94 2.49 -0.16
C LYS A 23 -14.55 3.61 -1.13
N ALA A 24 -13.60 4.45 -0.74
CA ALA A 24 -13.18 5.59 -1.54
C ALA A 24 -12.20 5.21 -2.67
N CYS A 25 -11.57 4.03 -2.62
CA CYS A 25 -10.55 3.64 -3.59
C CYS A 25 -11.20 3.12 -4.88
N PRO A 26 -11.04 3.80 -6.03
CA PRO A 26 -11.65 3.35 -7.29
C PRO A 26 -11.04 2.05 -7.84
N LEU A 27 -9.85 1.69 -7.35
CA LEU A 27 -9.13 0.48 -7.77
C LEU A 27 -9.43 -0.73 -6.88
N ASN A 28 -10.21 -0.55 -5.80
CA ASN A 28 -10.44 -1.59 -4.79
C ASN A 28 -9.14 -2.19 -4.23
N ALA A 29 -8.09 -1.38 -4.10
CA ALA A 29 -6.74 -1.80 -3.71
C ALA A 29 -6.50 -1.74 -2.18
N VAL A 30 -7.55 -1.54 -1.38
CA VAL A 30 -7.50 -1.43 0.08
C VAL A 30 -8.46 -2.46 0.66
N TRP A 31 -8.00 -3.19 1.67
CA TRP A 31 -8.77 -4.23 2.36
C TRP A 31 -8.74 -3.99 3.86
N ILE A 32 -9.83 -4.34 4.54
CA ILE A 32 -9.91 -4.30 6.00
C ILE A 32 -9.77 -5.71 6.58
N TYR A 33 -8.77 -5.92 7.43
CA TYR A 33 -8.54 -7.15 8.17
C TYR A 33 -8.30 -6.80 9.65
N GLU A 34 -8.88 -7.56 10.59
CA GLU A 34 -8.73 -7.33 12.05
C GLU A 34 -8.86 -5.84 12.49
N LYS A 35 -9.86 -5.14 11.94
CA LYS A 35 -10.14 -3.70 12.19
C LYS A 35 -9.01 -2.74 11.77
N LYS A 36 -8.11 -3.17 10.88
CA LYS A 36 -7.07 -2.31 10.29
C LYS A 36 -7.14 -2.35 8.77
N ALA A 37 -6.79 -1.22 8.16
CA ALA A 37 -6.70 -1.12 6.71
C ALA A 37 -5.33 -1.59 6.24
N TYR A 38 -5.33 -2.35 5.16
CA TYR A 38 -4.15 -2.89 4.51
C TYR A 38 -4.21 -2.57 3.03
N LYS A 39 -3.05 -2.23 2.48
CA LYS A 39 -2.82 -1.97 1.06
C LYS A 39 -1.31 -1.92 0.82
N CYS A 40 -0.88 -2.00 -0.43
CA CYS A 40 0.53 -1.80 -0.79
C CYS A 40 1.02 -0.42 -0.31
N ASP A 41 2.16 -0.39 0.36
CA ASP A 41 2.91 0.79 0.80
C ASP A 41 4.27 0.91 0.09
N LEU A 42 4.41 0.18 -1.01
CA LEU A 42 5.63 0.04 -1.82
C LEU A 42 6.84 -0.44 -0.99
N CYS A 43 6.62 -1.16 0.12
CA CYS A 43 7.67 -1.58 1.05
C CYS A 43 8.61 -0.42 1.41
N ASN A 44 8.03 0.77 1.63
CA ASN A 44 8.76 2.01 1.91
C ASN A 44 9.73 2.51 0.82
N GLY A 45 9.58 2.03 -0.41
CA GLY A 45 10.42 2.41 -1.56
C GLY A 45 11.32 1.27 -2.04
N GLU A 46 11.36 0.15 -1.32
CA GLU A 46 12.14 -1.03 -1.70
C GLU A 46 11.24 -2.26 -1.85
N PRO A 47 10.45 -2.36 -2.94
CA PRO A 47 9.46 -3.40 -3.13
C PRO A 47 10.08 -4.80 -3.25
N GLU A 48 9.79 -5.66 -2.26
CA GLU A 48 10.24 -7.06 -2.24
C GLU A 48 9.71 -7.87 -3.43
N CYS A 49 8.50 -7.55 -3.92
CA CYS A 49 7.94 -8.20 -5.11
C CYS A 49 8.77 -7.95 -6.39
N VAL A 50 9.43 -6.78 -6.51
CA VAL A 50 10.35 -6.48 -7.62
C VAL A 50 11.65 -7.27 -7.43
N LYS A 51 12.22 -7.25 -6.22
CA LYS A 51 13.47 -7.98 -5.89
C LYS A 51 13.34 -9.50 -6.13
N PHE A 52 12.19 -10.07 -5.80
CA PHE A 52 11.96 -11.51 -5.92
C PHE A 52 11.60 -11.96 -7.35
N CYS A 53 11.19 -11.05 -8.24
CA CYS A 53 10.73 -11.40 -9.57
C CYS A 53 11.90 -11.86 -10.48
N SER A 54 12.20 -13.14 -10.46
CA SER A 54 13.28 -13.75 -11.27
C SER A 54 13.08 -13.62 -12.78
N GLN A 55 11.84 -13.34 -13.22
CA GLN A 55 11.49 -13.16 -14.63
C GLN A 55 11.61 -11.70 -15.08
N GLU A 56 11.99 -10.78 -14.19
CA GLU A 56 12.14 -9.35 -14.48
C GLU A 56 10.87 -8.70 -15.07
N ALA A 57 9.69 -9.27 -14.78
CA ALA A 57 8.40 -8.74 -15.24
C ALA A 57 8.02 -7.43 -14.52
N LEU A 58 8.68 -7.13 -13.41
CA LEU A 58 8.49 -5.93 -12.61
C LEU A 58 9.82 -5.19 -12.51
N VAL A 59 9.80 -3.90 -12.79
CA VAL A 59 10.95 -3.00 -12.66
C VAL A 59 10.51 -1.74 -11.91
N LEU A 60 11.33 -1.25 -10.99
CA LEU A 60 11.08 0.02 -10.31
C LEU A 60 11.87 1.12 -11.02
N GLU A 61 11.15 2.06 -11.63
CA GLU A 61 11.72 3.29 -12.20
C GLU A 61 11.57 4.43 -11.20
N VAL A 62 12.63 5.23 -11.05
CA VAL A 62 12.74 6.36 -10.11
C VAL A 62 12.98 7.67 -10.84
#